data_AF-A0A9P5TYZ5-F1
#
_entry.id   AF-A0A9P5TYZ5-F1
#
_cell.length_a   1.000
_cell.length_b   1.000
_cell.length_c   1.000
_cell.angle_alpha   90.00
_cell.angle_beta   90.00
_cell.angle_gamma   90.00
#
_symmetry.space_group_name_H-M   'P 1'
#
loop_
_entity.id
_entity.type
_entity.pdbx_description
1 polymer ?
#
loop_
_entity_poly.entity_id
_entity_poly.type
_entity_poly.pdbx_seq_one_letter_code
_entity_poly.pdbx_strand_id
1 'polypeptide(L)'
;MSTYNHRKPIFSPRVNISSELFLTKLRSEFGPASFKAQDLEHLLALCDSDYDDYELEVAHLQSRILYTRQQQQMLKDHKVRLRSLNSPVRKIPNEILANIFDLACERNFLLGYPWRDVNEPPIPSLMPSLPALSIASTCVRWRSVAVSTPSLWSRLKLAI
;
A
#
# COMPACT_ATOMS: atom_id res chain seq x y z
N MET A 1 16.04 22.21 14.06
CA MET A 1 17.45 21.80 14.17
C MET A 1 17.54 20.30 13.92
N SER A 2 17.81 19.89 12.68
CA SER A 2 17.93 18.46 12.33
C SER A 2 19.42 18.14 12.21
N THR A 3 19.97 17.47 13.22
CA THR A 3 21.34 16.98 13.21
C THR A 3 21.41 15.85 12.18
N TYR A 4 21.95 16.15 10.99
CA TYR A 4 22.38 15.15 10.02
C TYR A 4 23.48 14.30 10.67
N ASN A 5 23.07 13.22 11.33
CA ASN A 5 23.97 12.16 11.75
C ASN A 5 24.43 11.45 10.47
N HIS A 6 25.50 11.97 9.86
CA HIS A 6 26.28 11.21 8.89
C HIS A 6 26.85 10.00 9.64
N ARG A 7 26.13 8.87 9.57
CA ARG A 7 26.70 7.59 9.96
C ARG A 7 27.99 7.44 9.16
N LYS A 8 29.09 7.21 9.88
CA LYS A 8 30.39 6.89 9.26
C LYS A 8 30.15 5.79 8.22
N PRO A 9 30.72 5.89 7.01
CA PRO A 9 30.59 4.85 6.01
C PRO A 9 31.10 3.53 6.61
N ILE A 10 30.38 2.44 6.34
CA ILE A 10 30.69 1.09 6.85
C ILE A 10 32.04 0.61 6.29
N PHE A 11 32.46 1.18 5.17
CA PHE A 11 33.69 0.85 4.46
C PHE A 11 34.53 2.12 4.20
N SER A 12 35.85 1.98 4.19
CA SER A 12 36.80 3.03 3.84
C SER A 12 37.40 2.70 2.47
N PRO A 13 37.28 3.59 1.46
CA PRO A 13 37.74 3.31 0.11
C PRO A 13 39.24 2.98 0.08
N ARG A 14 39.61 1.90 -0.61
CA ARG A 14 41.01 1.52 -0.81
C ARG A 14 41.67 2.43 -1.84
N VAL A 15 40.89 2.94 -2.81
CA VAL A 15 41.39 3.83 -3.87
C VAL A 15 40.97 5.28 -3.62
N ASN A 16 41.94 6.20 -3.68
CA ASN A 16 41.68 7.64 -3.66
C ASN A 16 41.36 8.12 -5.07
N ILE A 17 40.09 8.42 -5.34
CA ILE A 17 39.58 8.91 -6.64
C ILE A 17 39.88 10.42 -6.78
N SER A 18 41.14 10.82 -6.67
CA SER A 18 41.56 12.19 -7.00
C SER A 18 41.78 12.28 -8.52
N SER A 19 40.75 12.71 -9.25
CA SER A 19 40.74 12.76 -10.72
C SER A 19 41.84 13.65 -11.33
N GLU A 20 42.24 14.72 -10.63
CA GLU A 20 43.16 15.72 -11.17
C GLU A 20 44.61 15.21 -11.25
N LEU A 21 45.09 14.56 -10.18
CA LEU A 21 46.42 13.94 -10.12
C LEU A 21 46.58 12.78 -11.10
N PHE A 22 45.53 11.99 -11.31
CA PHE A 22 45.54 10.85 -12.23
C PHE A 22 45.64 11.30 -13.69
N LEU A 23 44.88 12.33 -14.09
CA LEU A 23 44.91 12.89 -15.44
C LEU A 23 46.25 13.58 -15.75
N THR A 24 46.87 14.26 -14.78
CA THR A 24 48.21 14.83 -14.99
C THR A 24 49.27 13.74 -15.22
N LYS A 25 49.18 12.63 -14.48
CA LYS A 25 50.13 11.53 -14.55
C LYS A 25 50.06 10.79 -15.90
N LEU A 26 48.84 10.52 -16.38
CA LEU A 26 48.58 9.96 -17.71
C LEU A 26 49.10 10.85 -18.87
N ARG A 27 49.15 12.17 -18.65
CA ARG A 27 49.61 13.14 -19.66
C ARG A 27 51.10 13.40 -19.64
N SER A 28 51.81 13.07 -18.55
CA SER A 28 53.24 13.37 -18.38
C SER A 28 54.16 12.16 -18.47
N GLU A 29 53.69 10.96 -18.10
CA GLU A 29 54.53 9.76 -18.05
C GLU A 29 54.38 8.91 -19.33
N PHE A 30 55.46 8.74 -20.09
CA PHE A 30 55.48 7.95 -21.34
C PHE A 30 56.63 6.94 -21.37
N GLY A 31 56.44 5.82 -22.08
CA GLY A 31 57.43 4.76 -22.27
C GLY A 31 57.21 3.53 -21.37
N PRO A 32 57.89 2.40 -21.65
CA PRO A 32 57.67 1.10 -20.98
C PRO A 32 58.01 1.07 -19.49
N ALA A 33 58.57 2.15 -18.93
CA ALA A 33 58.92 2.30 -17.51
C ALA A 33 57.94 3.19 -16.72
N SER A 34 56.94 3.81 -17.38
CA SER A 34 55.98 4.76 -16.79
C SER A 34 55.10 4.10 -15.71
N PHE A 35 54.55 2.92 -16.01
CA PHE A 35 53.81 2.10 -15.06
C PHE A 35 54.18 0.64 -15.28
N LYS A 36 54.47 -0.09 -14.19
CA LYS A 36 54.58 -1.55 -14.28
C LYS A 36 53.18 -2.11 -14.44
N ALA A 37 52.99 -3.01 -15.40
CA ALA A 37 51.69 -3.65 -15.66
C ALA A 37 51.07 -4.24 -14.38
N GLN A 38 51.90 -4.80 -13.50
CA GLN A 38 51.47 -5.40 -12.24
C GLN A 38 50.90 -4.38 -11.22
N ASP A 39 51.45 -3.17 -11.18
CA ASP A 39 50.94 -2.10 -10.30
C ASP A 39 49.57 -1.59 -10.80
N LEU A 40 49.38 -1.56 -12.12
CA LEU A 40 48.11 -1.20 -12.75
C LEU A 40 47.04 -2.27 -12.48
N GLU A 41 47.38 -3.56 -12.69
CA GLU A 41 46.47 -4.68 -12.41
C GLU A 41 46.04 -4.72 -10.94
N HIS A 42 46.98 -4.48 -10.01
CA HIS A 42 46.65 -4.39 -8.59
C HIS A 42 45.70 -3.22 -8.29
N LEU A 43 45.92 -2.05 -8.88
CA LEU A 43 45.05 -0.89 -8.69
C LEU A 43 43.65 -1.13 -9.26
N LEU A 44 43.54 -1.77 -10.43
CA LEU A 44 42.27 -2.17 -11.01
C LEU A 44 41.52 -3.15 -10.09
N ALA A 45 42.21 -4.16 -9.55
CA ALA A 45 41.60 -5.11 -8.62
C ALA A 45 41.09 -4.43 -7.33
N LEU A 46 41.80 -3.40 -6.84
CA LEU A 46 41.32 -2.59 -5.71
C LEU A 46 40.08 -1.76 -6.07
N CYS A 47 40.02 -1.19 -7.28
CA CYS A 47 38.84 -0.49 -7.78
C CYS A 47 37.63 -1.43 -7.89
N ASP A 48 37.82 -2.62 -8.46
CA ASP A 48 36.76 -3.63 -8.60
C ASP A 48 36.23 -4.05 -7.23
N SER A 49 37.14 -4.27 -6.28
CA SER A 49 36.75 -4.60 -4.91
C SER A 49 35.97 -3.46 -4.23
N ASP A 50 36.40 -2.19 -4.42
CA ASP A 50 35.68 -1.02 -3.86
C ASP A 50 34.30 -0.88 -4.47
N TYR A 51 34.17 -1.14 -5.77
CA TYR A 51 32.91 -1.14 -6.48
C TYR A 51 31.95 -2.20 -5.93
N ASP A 52 32.43 -3.44 -5.75
CA ASP A 52 31.63 -4.53 -5.17
C ASP A 52 31.15 -4.18 -3.75
N ASP A 53 32.01 -3.59 -2.93
CA ASP A 53 31.65 -3.14 -1.57
C ASP A 53 30.57 -2.04 -1.61
N TYR A 54 30.63 -1.11 -2.58
CA TYR A 54 29.57 -0.12 -2.76
C TYR A 54 28.25 -0.72 -3.23
N GLU A 55 28.27 -1.68 -4.16
CA GLU A 55 27.07 -2.37 -4.63
C GLU A 55 26.37 -3.10 -3.47
N LEU A 56 27.14 -3.75 -2.59
CA LEU A 56 26.60 -4.38 -1.39
C LEU A 56 25.96 -3.37 -0.43
N GLU A 57 26.61 -2.24 -0.19
CA GLU A 57 26.05 -1.18 0.67
C GLU A 57 24.79 -0.56 0.04
N VAL A 58 24.78 -0.34 -1.27
CA VAL A 58 23.60 0.14 -2.00
C VAL A 58 22.44 -0.84 -1.82
N ALA A 59 22.66 -2.14 -2.04
CA ALA A 59 21.65 -3.18 -1.87
C ALA A 59 21.14 -3.24 -0.41
N HIS A 60 22.03 -3.11 0.57
CA HIS A 60 21.70 -3.06 1.99
C HIS A 60 20.81 -1.85 2.33
N LEU A 61 21.19 -0.66 1.87
CA LEU A 61 20.44 0.58 2.10
C LEU A 61 19.08 0.55 1.41
N GLN A 62 19.00 0.06 0.17
CA GLN A 62 17.74 -0.12 -0.54
C GLN A 62 16.80 -1.05 0.23
N SER A 63 17.30 -2.18 0.73
CA SER A 63 16.52 -3.10 1.56
C SER A 63 15.99 -2.43 2.83
N ARG A 64 16.80 -1.62 3.50
CA ARG A 64 16.38 -0.85 4.70
C ARG A 64 15.35 0.23 4.38
N ILE A 65 15.47 0.91 3.24
CA ILE A 65 14.49 1.88 2.77
C ILE A 65 13.15 1.20 2.52
N LEU A 66 13.14 0.06 1.82
CA LEU A 66 11.92 -0.70 1.56
C LEU A 66 11.25 -1.17 2.85
N TYR A 67 12.02 -1.77 3.77
CA TYR A 67 11.50 -2.18 5.08
C TYR A 67 10.88 -1.00 5.84
N THR A 68 11.57 0.13 5.92
CA THR A 68 11.10 1.32 6.66
C THR A 68 9.82 1.88 6.03
N ARG A 69 9.73 1.94 4.69
CA ARG A 69 8.52 2.35 3.97
C ARG A 69 7.35 1.43 4.26
N GLN A 70 7.58 0.11 4.27
CA GLN A 70 6.55 -0.86 4.61
C GLN A 70 6.02 -0.63 6.03
N GLN A 71 6.90 -0.45 7.02
CA GLN A 71 6.49 -0.16 8.40
C GLN A 71 5.69 1.14 8.49
N GLN A 72 6.11 2.19 7.78
CA GLN A 72 5.40 3.47 7.72
C GLN A 72 3.99 3.30 7.16
N GLN A 73 3.83 2.53 6.07
CA GLN A 73 2.54 2.26 5.46
C GLN A 73 1.62 1.47 6.40
N MET A 74 2.14 0.39 7.02
CA MET A 74 1.38 -0.39 8.00
C MET A 74 0.88 0.46 9.16
N LEU A 75 1.73 1.37 9.68
CA LEU A 75 1.35 2.28 10.75
C LEU A 75 0.29 3.29 10.30
N LYS A 76 0.40 3.81 9.08
CA LYS A 76 -0.60 4.72 8.49
C LYS A 76 -1.96 4.05 8.39
N ASP A 77 -2.01 2.82 7.90
CA ASP A 77 -3.25 2.05 7.76
C ASP A 77 -3.83 1.67 9.13
N HIS A 78 -2.98 1.29 10.08
CA HIS A 78 -3.40 1.05 11.46
C HIS A 78 -4.01 2.32 12.10
N LYS A 79 -3.39 3.48 11.90
CA LYS A 79 -3.91 4.77 12.39
C LYS A 79 -5.27 5.11 11.80
N VAL A 80 -5.50 4.84 10.51
CA VAL A 80 -6.82 5.01 9.87
C VAL A 80 -7.86 4.09 10.52
N ARG A 81 -7.52 2.82 10.75
CA ARG A 81 -8.42 1.87 11.44
C ARG A 81 -8.77 2.33 12.85
N LEU A 82 -7.79 2.77 13.64
CA LEU A 82 -8.05 3.30 14.98
C LEU A 82 -8.93 4.55 14.95
N ARG A 83 -8.66 5.49 14.03
CA ARG A 83 -9.52 6.68 13.86
C ARG A 83 -10.95 6.31 13.51
N SER A 84 -11.15 5.24 12.72
CA SER A 84 -12.49 4.76 12.43
C SER A 84 -13.26 4.41 13.70
N LEU A 85 -12.61 3.93 14.78
CA LEU A 85 -13.27 3.57 16.05
C LEU A 85 -14.01 4.76 16.67
N ASN A 86 -13.53 5.98 16.41
CA ASN A 86 -14.19 7.22 16.84
C ASN A 86 -15.27 7.73 15.87
N SER A 87 -15.55 6.99 14.79
CA SER A 87 -16.57 7.36 13.80
C SER A 87 -17.93 7.55 14.48
N PRO A 88 -18.68 8.62 14.13
CA PRO A 88 -20.01 8.88 14.68
C PRO A 88 -20.94 7.68 14.59
N VAL A 89 -20.86 6.88 13.51
CA VAL A 89 -21.70 5.68 13.32
C VAL A 89 -21.61 4.70 14.49
N ARG A 90 -20.48 4.65 15.21
CA ARG A 90 -20.31 3.79 16.39
C ARG A 90 -20.98 4.35 17.64
N LYS A 91 -21.25 5.66 17.69
CA LYS A 91 -21.92 6.35 18.81
C LYS A 91 -23.43 6.42 18.67
N ILE A 92 -23.96 6.13 17.47
CA ILE A 92 -25.41 6.13 17.21
C ILE A 92 -26.09 5.03 18.04
N PRO A 93 -27.15 5.32 18.81
CA PRO A 93 -27.97 4.32 19.49
C PRO A 93 -28.68 3.37 18.52
N ASN A 94 -29.08 2.19 19.00
CA ASN A 94 -29.74 1.20 18.13
C ASN A 94 -31.11 1.67 17.63
N GLU A 95 -31.80 2.50 18.41
CA GLU A 95 -33.09 3.11 18.06
C GLU A 95 -32.96 4.00 16.83
N ILE A 96 -31.88 4.78 16.76
CA ILE A 96 -31.60 5.64 15.60
C ILE A 96 -31.20 4.79 14.40
N LEU A 97 -30.44 3.71 14.59
CA LEU A 97 -30.16 2.77 13.51
C LEU A 97 -31.43 2.11 12.95
N ALA A 98 -32.37 1.70 13.81
CA ALA A 98 -33.66 1.17 13.41
C ALA A 98 -34.47 2.20 12.62
N ASN A 99 -34.50 3.46 13.08
CA ASN A 99 -35.14 4.55 12.35
C ASN A 99 -34.54 4.77 10.95
N ILE A 100 -33.22 4.61 10.79
CA ILE A 100 -32.59 4.69 9.45
C ILE A 100 -33.10 3.56 8.55
N PHE A 101 -33.21 2.34 9.06
CA PHE A 101 -33.84 1.24 8.32
C PHE A 101 -35.29 1.56 7.96
N ASP A 102 -36.06 2.12 8.89
CA ASP A 102 -37.45 2.48 8.64
C ASP A 102 -37.62 3.50 7.51
N LEU A 103 -36.74 4.51 7.48
CA LEU A 103 -36.74 5.57 6.46
C LEU A 103 -36.21 5.08 5.11
N ALA A 104 -35.11 4.33 5.12
CA ALA A 104 -34.41 3.93 3.89
C ALA A 104 -35.00 2.65 3.25
N CYS A 105 -35.73 1.84 4.03
CA CYS A 105 -36.23 0.54 3.60
C CYS A 105 -37.77 0.49 3.61
N GLU A 106 -38.42 1.57 3.20
CA GLU A 106 -39.87 1.60 2.97
C GLU A 106 -40.30 0.52 1.97
N ARG A 107 -39.46 0.23 0.98
CA ARG A 107 -39.69 -0.80 -0.04
C ARG A 107 -38.48 -1.74 -0.14
N ASN A 108 -38.67 -2.99 0.31
CA ASN A 108 -37.68 -4.06 0.15
C ASN A 108 -38.20 -5.04 -0.92
N PHE A 109 -37.74 -4.90 -2.17
CA PHE A 109 -38.19 -5.74 -3.27
C PHE A 109 -37.24 -6.92 -3.50
N LEU A 110 -37.75 -8.13 -3.30
CA LEU A 110 -37.15 -9.32 -3.88
C LEU A 110 -37.63 -9.44 -5.31
N LEU A 111 -36.68 -9.47 -6.24
CA LEU A 111 -37.00 -9.78 -7.63
C LEU A 111 -37.39 -11.24 -7.75
N GLY A 112 -38.62 -11.49 -8.22
CA GLY A 112 -38.94 -12.76 -8.84
C GLY A 112 -38.05 -12.93 -10.08
N TYR A 113 -37.45 -14.11 -10.21
CA TYR A 113 -36.52 -14.54 -11.27
C TYR A 113 -36.44 -13.69 -12.56
N PRO A 114 -35.22 -13.35 -13.05
CA PRO A 114 -35.04 -12.68 -14.33
C PRO A 114 -35.21 -13.63 -15.54
N TRP A 115 -35.52 -14.91 -15.35
CA TRP A 115 -35.76 -15.86 -16.45
C TRP A 115 -37.22 -15.82 -16.89
N ARG A 116 -37.68 -14.66 -17.35
CA ARG A 116 -38.89 -14.61 -18.17
C ARG A 116 -38.42 -14.76 -19.62
N ASP A 117 -38.57 -15.98 -20.13
CA ASP A 117 -38.34 -16.40 -21.52
C ASP A 117 -36.90 -16.28 -22.07
N VAL A 118 -36.45 -17.28 -22.84
CA VAL A 118 -35.11 -17.32 -23.46
C VAL A 118 -34.94 -16.23 -24.54
N ASN A 119 -36.03 -15.54 -24.87
CA ASN A 119 -36.15 -14.60 -25.98
C ASN A 119 -36.26 -13.12 -25.56
N GLU A 120 -36.34 -12.79 -24.27
CA GLU A 120 -36.37 -11.39 -23.82
C GLU A 120 -34.99 -10.91 -23.33
N PRO A 121 -34.55 -9.71 -23.74
CA PRO A 121 -33.30 -9.14 -23.25
C PRO A 121 -33.42 -8.84 -21.74
N PRO A 122 -32.37 -9.10 -20.94
CA PRO A 122 -32.39 -8.81 -19.51
C PRO A 122 -32.62 -7.30 -19.30
N ILE A 123 -33.65 -6.96 -18.52
CA ILE A 123 -33.98 -5.57 -18.20
C ILE A 123 -32.82 -4.98 -17.37
N PRO A 124 -32.07 -3.97 -17.87
CA PRO A 124 -30.84 -3.49 -17.21
C PRO A 124 -31.03 -2.81 -15.85
N SER A 125 -32.28 -2.58 -15.43
CA SER A 125 -32.63 -1.75 -14.27
C SER A 125 -33.20 -2.51 -13.06
N LEU A 126 -33.36 -3.83 -13.15
CA LEU A 126 -33.82 -4.67 -12.04
C LEU A 126 -32.62 -5.20 -11.22
N MET A 127 -31.83 -4.31 -10.63
CA MET A 127 -31.03 -4.73 -9.47
C MET A 127 -32.00 -4.98 -8.31
N PRO A 128 -31.87 -6.07 -7.54
CA PRO A 128 -32.70 -6.29 -6.36
C PRO A 128 -32.59 -5.06 -5.44
N SER A 129 -33.67 -4.29 -5.32
CA SER A 129 -33.72 -3.16 -4.40
C SER A 129 -34.01 -3.72 -3.00
N LEU A 130 -32.95 -4.23 -2.37
CA LEU A 130 -32.96 -4.70 -1.00
C LEU A 130 -32.15 -3.74 -0.12
N PRO A 131 -32.62 -2.49 0.07
CA PRO A 131 -31.91 -1.52 0.89
C PRO A 131 -31.69 -2.06 2.30
N ALA A 132 -32.61 -2.86 2.85
CA ALA A 132 -32.41 -3.49 4.16
C ALA A 132 -31.19 -4.41 4.17
N LEU A 133 -30.97 -5.21 3.12
CA LEU A 133 -29.82 -6.10 3.03
C LEU A 133 -28.53 -5.32 2.78
N SER A 134 -28.57 -4.33 1.89
CA SER A 134 -27.43 -3.45 1.59
C SER A 134 -26.98 -2.70 2.84
N ILE A 135 -27.91 -2.12 3.61
CA ILE A 135 -27.61 -1.37 4.83
C ILE A 135 -27.17 -2.32 5.96
N ALA A 136 -27.79 -3.48 6.10
CA ALA A 136 -27.38 -4.51 7.07
C ALA A 136 -25.99 -5.09 6.78
N SER A 137 -25.49 -4.99 5.55
CA SER A 137 -24.15 -5.47 5.18
C SER A 137 -23.00 -4.61 5.70
N THR A 138 -23.28 -3.38 6.16
CA THR A 138 -22.27 -2.39 6.58
C THR A 138 -21.37 -2.86 7.73
N CYS A 139 -21.94 -3.37 8.82
CA CYS A 139 -21.19 -4.01 9.90
C CYS A 139 -22.07 -4.95 10.76
N VAL A 140 -21.44 -5.72 11.64
CA VAL A 140 -22.10 -6.67 12.55
C VAL A 140 -23.23 -6.02 13.36
N ARG A 141 -23.06 -4.75 13.80
CA ARG A 141 -24.08 -4.06 14.58
C ARG A 141 -25.33 -3.72 13.77
N TRP A 142 -25.17 -3.19 12.56
CA TRP A 142 -26.30 -2.90 11.67
C TRP A 142 -27.05 -4.17 11.30
N ARG A 143 -26.33 -5.27 11.06
CA ARG A 143 -26.93 -6.59 10.87
C ARG A 143 -27.71 -7.05 12.09
N SER A 144 -27.15 -6.90 13.30
CA SER A 144 -27.82 -7.27 14.54
C SER A 144 -29.13 -6.49 14.71
N VAL A 145 -29.12 -5.17 14.46
CA VAL A 145 -30.31 -4.33 14.53
C VAL A 145 -31.35 -4.75 13.49
N ALA A 146 -30.92 -5.02 12.25
CA ALA A 146 -31.82 -5.49 11.20
C ALA A 146 -32.51 -6.82 11.57
N VAL A 147 -31.75 -7.78 12.11
CA VAL A 147 -32.27 -9.08 12.57
C VAL A 147 -33.21 -8.91 13.76
N SER A 148 -32.90 -7.99 14.69
CA SER A 148 -33.75 -7.71 15.85
C SER A 148 -34.96 -6.83 15.56
N THR A 149 -35.19 -6.44 14.30
CA THR A 149 -36.29 -5.56 13.88
C THR A 149 -37.22 -6.31 12.91
N PRO A 150 -38.17 -7.13 13.40
CA PRO A 150 -39.04 -7.94 12.54
C PRO A 150 -39.90 -7.12 11.56
N SER A 151 -40.30 -5.90 11.96
CA SER A 151 -41.07 -4.97 11.13
C SER A 151 -40.35 -4.54 9.84
N LEU A 152 -39.03 -4.66 9.78
CA LEU A 152 -38.25 -4.38 8.58
C LEU A 152 -38.50 -5.42 7.48
N TRP A 153 -38.64 -6.68 7.88
CA TRP A 153 -38.78 -7.83 6.98
C TRP A 153 -40.24 -8.10 6.59
N SER A 154 -41.21 -7.61 7.37
CA SER A 154 -42.62 -7.65 6.97
C SER A 154 -42.94 -6.76 5.75
N ARG A 155 -42.03 -5.83 5.41
CA ARG A 155 -42.14 -4.95 4.23
C ARG A 155 -41.54 -5.56 2.96
N LEU A 156 -41.10 -6.81 3.03
CA LEU A 156 -40.53 -7.52 1.91
C LEU A 156 -41.63 -7.85 0.89
N LYS A 157 -41.47 -7.33 -0.32
CA LYS A 157 -42.42 -7.50 -1.43
C LYS A 157 -41.74 -8.25 -2.55
N LEU A 158 -42.44 -9.23 -3.12
CA LEU A 158 -42.04 -9.82 -4.38
C LEU A 158 -42.39 -8.84 -5.49
N ALA A 159 -41.40 -8.40 -6.26
CA ALA A 159 -41.64 -7.78 -7.55
C ALA A 159 -41.87 -8.91 -8.56
N ILE A 160 -43.10 -9.07 -9.02
CA ILE A 160 -43.56 -10.06 -10.01
C ILE A 160 -43.67 -9.39 -11.38
#